data_AF-A0A3D6EN43-F1
#
_entry.id   AF-A0A3D6EN43-F1
#
_cell.length_a   1.000
_cell.length_b   1.000
_cell.length_c   1.000
_cell.angle_alpha   90.00
_cell.angle_beta   90.00
_cell.angle_gamma   90.00
#
_symmetry.space_group_name_H-M   'P 1'
#
loop_
_entity.id
_entity.type
_entity.pdbx_description
1 polymer ?
#
loop_
_entity_poly.entity_id
_entity_poly.type
_entity_poly.pdbx_seq_one_letter_code
_entity_poly.pdbx_strand_id
1 'polypeptide(L)'
;MGRSSPVRAPGIPRPRSAEAIPHSLRVFLIAPLAAGGLREPHSPVWTSAPCPALGSRVQWEQKESPMKAISLRVDVDTLEGSVTGIPTLLRLLDKHQMRASFYFSFGPDNSGKAIRRIFRKGFLAKMRRTNATKLYGLKTMMYGVLLPAPIIWKRAAAEMQAARAAGHEVGIHAWDHVQYHDLLDRKSRRWLADWYANAHEAFGTVFGEKPLGAVSPAWRCNDTTLELQEAYGLAYAGDCRGLAPFYPIVKGKTLGTLQIPTTLPTLDELLGLDGRTPDQVNREVWDLVREDALNVYALHTEVEGGALFETFDAFLGGLRERGVQARTHADWLPELKAANPPAKEVSRREIPGRAGWVSWEE
;
A
#
# COMPACT_ATOMS: atom_id res chain seq x y z
N MET A 1 -73.72 -5.04 -3.62
CA MET A 1 -73.20 -3.82 -2.94
C MET A 1 -73.12 -4.13 -1.45
N GLY A 2 -71.93 -4.33 -0.91
CA GLY A 2 -71.72 -4.63 0.51
C GLY A 2 -70.43 -3.95 0.99
N ARG A 3 -70.54 -3.13 2.02
CA ARG A 3 -69.44 -2.39 2.65
C ARG A 3 -68.82 -3.19 3.81
N SER A 4 -67.61 -2.72 4.18
CA SER A 4 -66.88 -2.81 5.46
C SER A 4 -66.14 -4.10 5.84
N SER A 5 -64.80 -4.02 5.82
CA SER A 5 -63.95 -3.98 7.04
C SER A 5 -62.47 -3.68 6.69
N PRO A 6 -61.73 -2.88 7.48
CA PRO A 6 -60.33 -2.57 7.23
C PRO A 6 -59.38 -3.56 7.94
N VAL A 7 -58.34 -4.03 7.25
CA VAL A 7 -57.31 -4.90 7.83
C VAL A 7 -56.09 -4.07 8.26
N ARG A 8 -55.66 -4.31 9.50
CA ARG A 8 -54.56 -3.66 10.25
C ARG A 8 -53.18 -3.88 9.62
N ALA A 9 -52.32 -2.88 9.78
CA ALA A 9 -50.88 -2.94 9.54
C ALA A 9 -50.14 -3.81 10.59
N PRO A 10 -49.09 -4.56 10.21
CA PRO A 10 -48.21 -5.24 11.16
C PRO A 10 -47.13 -4.29 11.70
N GLY A 11 -46.95 -4.32 13.03
CA GLY A 11 -46.08 -3.43 13.79
C GLY A 11 -44.58 -3.76 13.72
N ILE A 12 -43.80 -2.70 13.87
CA ILE A 12 -42.33 -2.67 13.97
C ILE A 12 -41.89 -3.22 15.34
N PRO A 13 -40.92 -4.15 15.43
CA PRO A 13 -40.33 -4.54 16.72
C PRO A 13 -39.30 -3.50 17.18
N ARG A 14 -39.41 -3.09 18.46
CA ARG A 14 -38.44 -2.22 19.16
C ARG A 14 -37.15 -2.97 19.49
N PRO A 15 -35.96 -2.32 19.46
CA PRO A 15 -34.71 -2.93 19.90
C PRO A 15 -34.65 -3.03 21.43
N ARG A 16 -34.17 -4.19 21.92
CA ARG A 16 -33.84 -4.42 23.34
C ARG A 16 -32.48 -3.81 23.67
N SER A 17 -32.39 -3.36 24.91
CA SER A 17 -31.33 -2.64 25.59
C SER A 17 -30.02 -3.42 25.74
N ALA A 18 -28.96 -2.63 25.91
CA ALA A 18 -27.57 -2.96 26.21
C ALA A 18 -27.37 -4.07 27.25
N GLU A 19 -26.45 -4.98 26.96
CA GLU A 19 -25.75 -5.79 27.95
C GLU A 19 -24.25 -5.49 27.90
N ALA A 20 -23.70 -5.39 29.10
CA ALA A 20 -22.40 -4.88 29.44
C ALA A 20 -21.28 -5.91 29.19
N ILE A 21 -20.13 -5.42 28.75
CA ILE A 21 -18.88 -6.18 28.62
C ILE A 21 -18.15 -6.12 29.98
N PRO A 22 -17.73 -7.25 30.57
CA PRO A 22 -17.04 -7.24 31.86
C PRO A 22 -15.55 -6.87 31.71
N HIS A 23 -15.13 -5.92 32.55
CA HIS A 23 -13.75 -5.55 32.82
C HIS A 23 -13.00 -6.67 33.54
N SER A 24 -11.83 -7.09 33.01
CA SER A 24 -10.75 -7.64 33.85
C SER A 24 -9.39 -7.57 33.14
N LEU A 25 -8.70 -6.43 33.24
CA LEU A 25 -7.24 -6.39 33.17
C LEU A 25 -6.73 -6.03 34.57
N ARG A 26 -6.19 -7.02 35.27
CA ARG A 26 -5.47 -6.82 36.53
C ARG A 26 -4.13 -6.15 36.22
N VAL A 27 -4.01 -4.89 36.59
CA VAL A 27 -2.74 -4.17 36.71
C VAL A 27 -2.05 -4.64 37.99
N PHE A 28 -0.86 -5.23 37.87
CA PHE A 28 0.03 -5.45 39.01
C PHE A 28 0.68 -4.10 39.38
N LEU A 29 0.18 -3.45 40.44
CA LEU A 29 0.87 -2.37 41.13
C LEU A 29 1.70 -2.99 42.27
N ILE A 30 3.01 -2.94 42.12
CA ILE A 30 3.96 -3.26 43.19
C ILE A 30 4.05 -2.03 44.10
N ALA A 31 3.70 -2.21 45.38
CA ALA A 31 3.91 -1.21 46.43
C ALA A 31 5.32 -1.36 47.06
N PRO A 32 5.89 -0.28 47.61
CA PRO A 32 7.29 -0.23 48.05
C PRO A 32 7.44 -0.73 49.49
N LEU A 33 8.59 -1.35 49.79
CA LEU A 33 9.02 -1.63 51.16
C LEU A 33 10.17 -0.67 51.52
N ALA A 34 9.99 -0.02 52.66
CA ALA A 34 10.82 1.03 53.20
C ALA A 34 12.03 0.51 53.98
N ALA A 35 13.10 1.31 53.89
CA ALA A 35 14.02 1.75 54.96
C ALA A 35 14.57 0.74 55.99
N GLY A 36 15.90 0.63 56.01
CA GLY A 36 16.64 0.22 57.21
C GLY A 36 18.16 0.22 57.04
N GLY A 37 18.83 1.23 57.61
CA GLY A 37 20.15 1.05 58.23
C GLY A 37 21.39 1.55 57.48
N LEU A 38 21.76 2.81 57.73
CA LEU A 38 23.10 3.37 57.53
C LEU A 38 24.09 2.80 58.56
N ARG A 39 25.26 2.31 58.10
CA ARG A 39 26.53 2.36 58.84
C ARG A 39 27.70 2.59 57.86
N GLU A 40 28.43 3.66 58.12
CA GLU A 40 29.65 4.14 57.46
C GLU A 40 30.92 3.38 57.95
N PRO A 41 32.07 3.54 57.27
CA PRO A 41 32.93 2.42 56.88
C PRO A 41 34.19 2.21 57.75
N HIS A 42 34.67 0.96 57.75
CA HIS A 42 36.04 0.63 58.16
C HIS A 42 36.95 0.54 56.93
N SER A 43 38.01 1.34 56.93
CA SER A 43 39.06 1.39 55.92
C SER A 43 39.87 0.09 55.86
N PRO A 44 40.05 -0.53 54.68
CA PRO A 44 41.12 -1.49 54.46
C PRO A 44 42.29 -0.87 53.71
N VAL A 45 43.46 -1.19 54.23
CA VAL A 45 44.82 -0.92 53.77
C VAL A 45 45.01 -1.19 52.26
N TRP A 46 45.57 -0.20 51.55
CA TRP A 46 46.00 -0.34 50.17
C TRP A 46 47.25 -1.22 50.08
N THR A 47 47.12 -2.39 49.47
CA THR A 47 48.26 -3.17 48.96
C THR A 47 48.20 -3.14 47.43
N SER A 48 49.27 -2.66 46.81
CA SER A 48 49.40 -2.47 45.37
C SER A 48 49.60 -3.81 44.66
N ALA A 49 48.51 -4.35 44.11
CA ALA A 49 48.55 -5.41 43.10
C ALA A 49 48.59 -4.79 41.68
N PRO A 50 49.36 -5.34 40.74
CA PRO A 50 49.53 -4.77 39.40
C PRO A 50 48.23 -4.83 38.57
N CYS A 51 47.96 -3.74 37.85
CA CYS A 51 46.89 -3.58 36.86
C CYS A 51 46.91 -4.71 35.82
N PRO A 52 45.80 -5.44 35.61
CA PRO A 52 45.61 -6.24 34.41
C PRO A 52 45.41 -5.32 33.20
N ALA A 53 46.07 -5.65 32.09
CA ALA A 53 46.05 -4.89 30.86
C ALA A 53 44.62 -4.59 30.35
N LEU A 54 44.41 -3.34 29.96
CA LEU A 54 43.23 -2.84 29.26
C LEU A 54 43.11 -3.57 27.90
N GLY A 55 42.25 -4.59 27.81
CA GLY A 55 42.28 -5.48 26.65
C GLY A 55 41.10 -6.44 26.50
N SER A 56 39.87 -6.01 26.77
CA SER A 56 38.69 -6.67 26.19
C SER A 56 37.52 -5.67 26.16
N ARG A 57 37.37 -5.01 25.03
CA ARG A 57 36.23 -4.16 24.72
C ARG A 57 35.00 -5.06 24.68
N VAL A 58 34.19 -5.04 25.74
CA VAL A 58 32.85 -5.64 25.72
C VAL A 58 32.11 -4.99 24.56
N GLN A 59 31.89 -5.74 23.48
CA GLN A 59 30.99 -5.31 22.43
C GLN A 59 29.59 -5.39 23.02
N TRP A 60 29.06 -4.23 23.40
CA TRP A 60 27.63 -4.05 23.49
C TRP A 60 27.11 -4.23 22.07
N GLU A 61 26.69 -5.44 21.73
CA GLU A 61 25.80 -5.66 20.61
C GLU A 61 24.56 -4.83 20.95
N GLN A 62 24.50 -3.60 20.43
CA GLN A 62 23.24 -2.88 20.38
C GLN A 62 22.34 -3.76 19.52
N LYS A 63 21.50 -4.57 20.16
CA LYS A 63 20.25 -4.97 19.53
C LYS A 63 19.59 -3.67 19.12
N GLU A 64 19.67 -3.36 17.83
CA GLU A 64 18.92 -2.26 17.24
C GLU A 64 17.49 -2.39 17.78
N SER A 65 17.01 -1.35 18.46
CA SER A 65 15.59 -1.26 18.79
C SER A 65 14.83 -1.52 17.50
N PRO A 66 13.86 -2.44 17.46
CA PRO A 66 13.32 -2.84 16.17
C PRO A 66 12.65 -1.63 15.53
N MET A 67 13.09 -1.30 14.31
CA MET A 67 12.72 -0.05 13.67
C MET A 67 11.42 -0.26 12.90
N LYS A 68 10.41 0.56 13.17
CA LYS A 68 9.20 0.61 12.35
C LYS A 68 9.60 0.89 10.91
N ALA A 69 9.21 0.01 9.99
CA ALA A 69 9.48 0.18 8.57
C ALA A 69 8.17 0.20 7.77
N ILE A 70 8.15 0.98 6.70
CA ILE A 70 7.01 1.12 5.79
C ILE A 70 7.50 1.00 4.35
N SER A 71 6.71 0.33 3.52
CA SER A 71 6.88 0.37 2.08
C SER A 71 5.92 1.35 1.44
N LEU A 72 6.48 2.33 0.74
CA LEU A 72 5.73 3.30 -0.06
C LEU A 72 5.60 2.74 -1.47
N ARG A 73 4.44 2.17 -1.78
CA ARG A 73 4.08 1.69 -3.11
C ARG A 73 3.46 2.82 -3.92
N VAL A 74 4.13 3.25 -4.99
CA VAL A 74 3.66 4.30 -5.88
C VAL A 74 3.11 3.66 -7.15
N ASP A 75 1.79 3.72 -7.33
CA ASP A 75 1.11 3.28 -8.55
C ASP A 75 1.03 4.48 -9.53
N VAL A 76 1.59 4.31 -10.74
CA VAL A 76 1.63 5.35 -11.78
C VAL A 76 0.69 4.93 -12.92
N ASP A 77 -0.49 5.54 -12.96
CA ASP A 77 -1.62 5.03 -13.76
C ASP A 77 -1.74 5.67 -15.14
N THR A 78 -1.30 6.91 -15.27
CA THR A 78 -1.59 7.79 -16.42
C THR A 78 -0.35 8.46 -16.97
N LEU A 79 -0.47 9.00 -18.19
CA LEU A 79 0.58 9.83 -18.77
C LEU A 79 0.80 11.11 -17.96
N GLU A 80 -0.28 11.74 -17.48
CA GLU A 80 -0.18 12.96 -16.67
C GLU A 80 0.57 12.68 -15.37
N GLY A 81 0.17 11.64 -14.61
CA GLY A 81 0.88 11.21 -13.41
C GLY A 81 2.35 10.87 -13.67
N SER A 82 2.65 10.26 -14.82
CA SER A 82 4.03 9.97 -15.21
C SER A 82 4.85 11.25 -15.45
N VAL A 83 4.33 12.22 -16.18
CA VAL A 83 5.08 13.43 -16.58
C VAL A 83 5.16 14.46 -15.46
N THR A 84 4.10 14.65 -14.66
CA THR A 84 4.02 15.72 -13.66
C THR A 84 4.09 15.20 -12.22
N GLY A 85 3.50 14.04 -11.96
CA GLY A 85 3.46 13.44 -10.64
C GLY A 85 4.79 12.82 -10.21
N ILE A 86 5.48 12.08 -11.10
CA ILE A 86 6.80 11.49 -10.79
C ILE A 86 7.79 12.58 -10.31
N PRO A 87 8.08 13.67 -11.05
CA PRO A 87 9.03 14.68 -10.59
C PRO A 87 8.67 15.29 -9.23
N THR A 88 7.37 15.49 -8.97
CA THR A 88 6.89 15.99 -7.69
C THR A 88 7.18 15.01 -6.56
N LEU A 89 6.86 13.73 -6.75
CA LEU A 89 7.12 12.70 -5.74
C LEU A 89 8.62 12.50 -5.51
N LEU A 90 9.46 12.52 -6.54
CA LEU A 90 10.92 12.42 -6.38
C LEU A 90 11.46 13.54 -5.49
N ARG A 91 11.00 14.78 -5.69
CA ARG A 91 11.39 15.93 -4.85
C ARG A 91 10.94 15.74 -3.38
N LEU A 92 9.74 15.24 -3.15
CA LEU A 92 9.22 15.01 -1.79
C LEU A 92 9.95 13.86 -1.10
N LEU A 93 10.18 12.75 -1.80
CA LEU A 93 10.92 11.61 -1.28
C LEU A 93 12.36 11.97 -0.95
N ASP A 94 13.04 12.73 -1.82
CA ASP A 94 14.38 13.26 -1.56
C ASP A 94 14.41 14.21 -0.36
N LYS A 95 13.49 15.19 -0.30
CA LYS A 95 13.37 16.10 0.87
C LYS A 95 13.26 15.33 2.20
N HIS A 96 12.60 14.18 2.20
CA HIS A 96 12.40 13.35 3.39
C HIS A 96 13.40 12.20 3.54
N GLN A 97 14.34 12.04 2.60
CA GLN A 97 15.33 10.97 2.54
C GLN A 97 14.69 9.58 2.60
N MET A 98 13.60 9.39 1.85
CA MET A 98 12.83 8.16 1.81
C MET A 98 12.88 7.51 0.43
N ARG A 99 12.94 6.16 0.40
CA ARG A 99 12.83 5.39 -0.83
C ARG A 99 11.41 4.83 -0.99
N ALA A 100 11.02 4.62 -2.24
CA ALA A 100 9.72 4.08 -2.61
C ALA A 100 9.87 3.05 -3.73
N SER A 101 8.79 2.31 -4.00
CA SER A 101 8.66 1.36 -5.09
C SER A 101 7.69 1.92 -6.11
N PHE A 102 8.17 2.32 -7.29
CA PHE A 102 7.36 2.86 -8.37
C PHE A 102 6.92 1.74 -9.33
N TYR A 103 5.62 1.62 -9.54
CA TYR A 103 5.05 0.65 -10.46
C TYR A 103 4.35 1.40 -11.60
N PHE A 104 4.79 1.15 -12.83
CA PHE A 104 4.41 1.96 -13.98
C PHE A 104 3.36 1.32 -14.88
N SER A 105 2.46 2.14 -15.39
CA SER A 105 1.64 1.84 -16.56
C SER A 105 2.38 2.24 -17.83
N PHE A 106 2.55 1.31 -18.77
CA PHE A 106 3.38 1.53 -19.97
C PHE A 106 2.56 1.83 -21.23
N GLY A 107 1.43 1.15 -21.40
CA GLY A 107 0.66 1.10 -22.63
C GLY A 107 -0.24 2.32 -22.88
N PRO A 108 -1.35 2.14 -23.62
CA PRO A 108 -2.24 3.24 -23.96
C PRO A 108 -2.87 3.89 -22.72
N ASP A 109 -2.75 5.21 -22.61
CA ASP A 109 -3.45 5.99 -21.61
C ASP A 109 -4.94 6.13 -22.00
N ASN A 110 -5.73 5.20 -21.45
CA ASN A 110 -7.18 5.17 -21.61
C ASN A 110 -7.91 5.76 -20.39
N SER A 111 -7.23 6.54 -19.54
CA SER A 111 -7.82 7.14 -18.33
C SER A 111 -9.09 7.95 -18.61
N GLY A 112 -9.19 8.66 -19.74
CA GLY A 112 -10.43 9.33 -20.14
C GLY A 112 -11.62 8.38 -20.31
N LYS A 113 -11.42 7.11 -20.72
CA LYS A 113 -12.51 6.11 -20.77
C LYS A 113 -13.04 5.74 -19.38
N ALA A 114 -12.25 5.93 -18.33
CA ALA A 114 -12.67 5.68 -16.95
C ALA A 114 -13.78 6.64 -16.50
N ILE A 115 -13.98 7.78 -17.19
CA ILE A 115 -15.14 8.69 -17.00
C ILE A 115 -16.48 7.95 -17.20
N ARG A 116 -16.52 6.88 -18.02
CA ARG A 116 -17.74 6.05 -18.15
C ARG A 116 -18.14 5.41 -16.81
N ARG A 117 -17.22 5.25 -15.87
CA ARG A 117 -17.48 4.74 -14.51
C ARG A 117 -18.21 5.75 -13.63
N ILE A 118 -18.24 7.03 -13.98
CA ILE A 118 -19.09 8.06 -13.35
C ILE A 118 -20.56 7.62 -13.39
N PHE A 119 -20.97 6.91 -14.44
CA PHE A 119 -22.34 6.41 -14.58
C PHE A 119 -22.64 5.11 -13.80
N ARG A 120 -21.68 4.53 -13.06
CA ARG A 120 -21.92 3.38 -12.15
C ARG A 120 -22.30 3.89 -10.75
N LYS A 121 -23.35 3.29 -10.14
CA LYS A 121 -23.79 3.61 -8.77
C LYS A 121 -22.60 3.51 -7.80
N GLY A 122 -22.32 4.58 -7.04
CA GLY A 122 -21.20 4.68 -6.09
C GLY A 122 -20.08 5.65 -6.51
N PHE A 123 -19.81 5.81 -7.81
CA PHE A 123 -18.75 6.72 -8.29
C PHE A 123 -19.18 8.20 -8.27
N LEU A 124 -20.46 8.48 -8.53
CA LEU A 124 -21.02 9.83 -8.37
C LEU A 124 -20.91 10.34 -6.94
N ALA A 125 -21.02 9.44 -5.96
CA ALA A 125 -20.84 9.77 -4.54
C ALA A 125 -19.36 10.05 -4.22
N LYS A 126 -18.41 9.41 -4.92
CA LYS A 126 -16.96 9.73 -4.87
C LYS A 126 -16.68 11.14 -5.43
N MET A 127 -17.29 11.49 -6.57
CA MET A 127 -17.10 12.79 -7.24
C MET A 127 -17.80 13.98 -6.59
N ARG A 128 -18.89 13.79 -5.85
CA ARG A 128 -19.56 14.89 -5.14
C ARG A 128 -18.87 15.25 -3.82
N ARG A 129 -17.96 14.39 -3.35
CA ARG A 129 -17.26 14.47 -2.06
C ARG A 129 -15.81 14.95 -2.16
N THR A 130 -15.18 14.76 -3.31
CA THR A 130 -13.90 15.39 -3.67
C THR A 130 -14.18 16.38 -4.78
N ASN A 131 -13.69 17.63 -4.70
CA ASN A 131 -13.86 18.67 -5.73
C ASN A 131 -13.21 18.25 -7.07
N ALA A 132 -13.83 17.27 -7.76
CA ALA A 132 -13.27 16.53 -8.88
C ALA A 132 -13.12 17.37 -10.16
N THR A 133 -13.68 18.58 -10.19
CA THR A 133 -13.51 19.54 -11.29
C THR A 133 -12.11 20.15 -11.32
N LYS A 134 -11.31 20.02 -10.26
CA LYS A 134 -9.90 20.45 -10.21
C LYS A 134 -8.88 19.30 -10.34
N LEU A 135 -9.34 18.04 -10.41
CA LEU A 135 -8.46 16.87 -10.27
C LEU A 135 -7.89 16.30 -11.58
N TYR A 136 -8.32 16.76 -12.76
CA TYR A 136 -7.78 16.26 -14.03
C TYR A 136 -7.80 17.35 -15.09
N GLY A 137 -6.71 17.51 -15.84
CA GLY A 137 -6.70 18.39 -17.00
C GLY A 137 -7.72 17.92 -18.04
N LEU A 138 -8.50 18.85 -18.61
CA LEU A 138 -9.55 18.56 -19.62
C LEU A 138 -9.04 17.71 -20.79
N LYS A 139 -7.75 17.83 -21.12
CA LYS A 139 -7.08 17.06 -22.17
C LYS A 139 -6.93 15.58 -21.82
N THR A 140 -6.53 15.25 -20.59
CA THR A 140 -6.39 13.88 -20.09
C THR A 140 -7.75 13.17 -20.05
N MET A 141 -8.80 13.91 -19.70
CA MET A 141 -10.19 13.41 -19.75
C MET A 141 -10.67 13.01 -21.16
N MET A 142 -10.08 13.57 -22.23
CA MET A 142 -10.46 13.25 -23.61
C MET A 142 -9.71 12.05 -24.18
N TYR A 143 -8.59 11.61 -23.58
CA TYR A 143 -7.80 10.48 -24.09
C TYR A 143 -8.57 9.15 -24.02
N GLY A 144 -8.61 8.44 -25.14
CA GLY A 144 -9.36 7.20 -25.31
C GLY A 144 -10.87 7.40 -25.51
N VAL A 145 -11.41 8.62 -25.37
CA VAL A 145 -12.83 8.92 -25.60
C VAL A 145 -13.03 9.67 -26.91
N LEU A 146 -12.33 10.79 -27.09
CA LEU A 146 -12.37 11.63 -28.29
C LEU A 146 -11.00 11.79 -28.95
N LEU A 147 -9.92 11.67 -28.17
CA LEU A 147 -8.54 11.71 -28.66
C LEU A 147 -7.92 10.30 -28.62
N PRO A 148 -7.01 9.95 -29.57
CA PRO A 148 -6.24 8.71 -29.48
C PRO A 148 -5.51 8.61 -28.14
N ALA A 149 -5.55 7.43 -27.52
CA ALA A 149 -4.83 7.16 -26.28
C ALA A 149 -3.31 7.13 -26.57
N PRO A 150 -2.51 8.05 -26.01
CA PRO A 150 -1.06 8.01 -26.19
C PRO A 150 -0.47 6.79 -25.48
N ILE A 151 0.61 6.21 -26.02
CA ILE A 151 1.39 5.19 -25.31
C ILE A 151 2.25 5.89 -24.26
N ILE A 152 2.02 5.57 -22.98
CA ILE A 152 2.61 6.28 -21.84
C ILE A 152 4.15 6.22 -21.89
N TRP A 153 4.71 5.01 -22.00
CA TRP A 153 6.16 4.81 -21.93
C TRP A 153 6.92 5.57 -23.03
N LYS A 154 6.32 5.71 -24.23
CA LYS A 154 6.94 6.45 -25.34
C LYS A 154 7.06 7.95 -25.08
N ARG A 155 6.32 8.47 -24.10
CA ARG A 155 6.28 9.91 -23.76
C ARG A 155 6.90 10.23 -22.41
N ALA A 156 6.93 9.27 -21.49
CA ALA A 156 7.36 9.49 -20.11
C ALA A 156 8.55 8.59 -19.69
N ALA A 157 9.27 7.99 -20.64
CA ALA A 157 10.43 7.14 -20.34
C ALA A 157 11.50 7.88 -19.53
N ALA A 158 11.72 9.18 -19.80
CA ALA A 158 12.72 9.97 -19.09
C ALA A 158 12.40 10.11 -17.59
N GLU A 159 11.13 10.35 -17.25
CA GLU A 159 10.66 10.46 -15.87
C GLU A 159 10.71 9.11 -15.15
N MET A 160 10.32 8.03 -15.85
CA MET A 160 10.44 6.66 -15.34
C MET A 160 11.91 6.32 -15.02
N GLN A 161 12.83 6.62 -15.94
CA GLN A 161 14.27 6.42 -15.74
C GLN A 161 14.84 7.31 -14.63
N ALA A 162 14.33 8.53 -14.47
CA ALA A 162 14.72 9.42 -13.38
C ALA A 162 14.38 8.82 -12.01
N ALA A 163 13.21 8.17 -11.85
CA ALA A 163 12.87 7.47 -10.62
C ALA A 163 13.85 6.33 -10.31
N ARG A 164 14.24 5.55 -11.31
CA ARG A 164 15.27 4.50 -11.16
C ARG A 164 16.64 5.08 -10.80
N ALA A 165 17.05 6.16 -11.46
CA ALA A 165 18.33 6.82 -11.24
C ALA A 165 18.43 7.47 -9.85
N ALA A 166 17.30 7.91 -9.28
CA ALA A 166 17.20 8.38 -7.91
C ALA A 166 17.29 7.26 -6.85
N GLY A 167 17.47 6.00 -7.26
CA GLY A 167 17.66 4.86 -6.35
C GLY A 167 16.36 4.25 -5.82
N HIS A 168 15.22 4.58 -6.43
CA HIS A 168 13.94 3.92 -6.14
C HIS A 168 13.81 2.57 -6.86
N GLU A 169 12.99 1.69 -6.30
CA GLU A 169 12.62 0.44 -6.96
C GLU A 169 11.64 0.76 -8.11
N VAL A 170 11.74 0.01 -9.19
CA VAL A 170 10.86 0.11 -10.36
C VAL A 170 10.25 -1.24 -10.72
N GLY A 171 8.96 -1.26 -11.04
CA GLY A 171 8.23 -2.47 -11.39
C GLY A 171 7.08 -2.21 -12.35
N ILE A 172 6.33 -3.27 -12.68
CA ILE A 172 5.18 -3.18 -13.57
C ILE A 172 3.91 -2.92 -12.75
N HIS A 173 3.16 -1.89 -13.12
CA HIS A 173 1.76 -1.76 -12.71
C HIS A 173 0.83 -2.24 -13.82
N ALA A 174 1.00 -1.71 -15.04
CA ALA A 174 0.11 -2.05 -16.13
C ALA A 174 0.71 -1.97 -17.54
N TRP A 175 0.15 -2.73 -18.49
CA TRP A 175 0.12 -2.28 -19.87
C TRP A 175 -0.98 -1.23 -20.05
N ASP A 176 -2.25 -1.61 -19.97
CA ASP A 176 -3.40 -0.70 -19.97
C ASP A 176 -4.15 -0.82 -18.65
N HIS A 177 -4.00 0.19 -17.78
CA HIS A 177 -4.57 0.23 -16.44
C HIS A 177 -6.12 0.14 -16.47
N VAL A 178 -6.77 0.87 -17.38
CA VAL A 178 -8.24 0.94 -17.44
C VAL A 178 -8.83 -0.37 -17.96
N GLN A 179 -8.27 -0.93 -19.03
CA GLN A 179 -8.75 -2.19 -19.58
C GLN A 179 -8.53 -3.34 -18.61
N TYR A 180 -7.38 -3.41 -17.93
CA TYR A 180 -7.15 -4.44 -16.93
C TYR A 180 -8.26 -4.39 -15.87
N HIS A 181 -8.47 -3.23 -15.25
CA HIS A 181 -9.49 -3.06 -14.21
C HIS A 181 -10.90 -3.44 -14.70
N ASP A 182 -11.32 -2.98 -15.88
CA ASP A 182 -12.70 -3.21 -16.35
C ASP A 182 -12.95 -4.58 -16.96
N LEU A 183 -11.91 -5.26 -17.47
CA LEU A 183 -12.07 -6.41 -18.36
C LEU A 183 -11.37 -7.69 -17.87
N LEU A 184 -10.65 -7.66 -16.74
CA LEU A 184 -9.88 -8.79 -16.21
C LEU A 184 -10.69 -10.11 -16.19
N ASP A 185 -11.91 -10.09 -15.66
CA ASP A 185 -12.77 -11.29 -15.54
C ASP A 185 -13.52 -11.65 -16.82
N ARG A 186 -13.44 -10.82 -17.86
CA ARG A 186 -14.23 -10.96 -19.10
C ARG A 186 -13.39 -11.34 -20.30
N LYS A 187 -12.08 -11.16 -20.21
CA LYS A 187 -11.13 -11.41 -21.30
C LYS A 187 -10.49 -12.78 -21.15
N SER A 188 -10.02 -13.31 -22.27
CA SER A 188 -9.39 -14.62 -22.32
C SER A 188 -7.99 -14.61 -21.72
N ARG A 189 -7.49 -15.79 -21.35
CA ARG A 189 -6.08 -15.98 -20.98
C ARG A 189 -5.12 -15.40 -22.01
N ARG A 190 -5.41 -15.60 -23.30
CA ARG A 190 -4.55 -15.08 -24.38
C ARG A 190 -4.46 -13.55 -24.36
N TRP A 191 -5.59 -12.87 -24.15
CA TRP A 191 -5.60 -11.40 -24.04
C TRP A 191 -4.74 -10.92 -22.87
N LEU A 192 -4.85 -11.58 -21.70
CA LEU A 192 -4.06 -11.20 -20.53
C LEU A 192 -2.56 -11.53 -20.72
N ALA A 193 -2.24 -12.63 -21.38
CA ALA A 193 -0.86 -12.98 -21.74
C ALA A 193 -0.24 -11.93 -22.69
N ASP A 194 -0.98 -11.48 -23.70
CA ASP A 194 -0.55 -10.40 -24.60
C ASP A 194 -0.40 -9.08 -23.84
N TRP A 195 -1.30 -8.79 -22.90
CA TRP A 195 -1.21 -7.60 -22.04
C TRP A 195 0.09 -7.61 -21.22
N TYR A 196 0.44 -8.74 -20.59
CA TYR A 196 1.70 -8.86 -19.84
C TYR A 196 2.92 -8.83 -20.75
N ALA A 197 2.88 -9.48 -21.91
CA ALA A 197 3.98 -9.46 -22.88
C ALA A 197 4.35 -8.02 -23.28
N ASN A 198 3.34 -7.21 -23.62
CA ASN A 198 3.54 -5.79 -23.95
C ASN A 198 4.09 -4.98 -22.77
N ALA A 199 3.61 -5.22 -21.54
CA ALA A 199 4.13 -4.56 -20.34
C ALA A 199 5.61 -4.89 -20.09
N HIS A 200 5.98 -6.17 -20.19
CA HIS A 200 7.36 -6.63 -20.00
C HIS A 200 8.31 -6.12 -21.10
N GLU A 201 7.87 -6.11 -22.36
CA GLU A 201 8.66 -5.57 -23.47
C GLU A 201 8.90 -4.06 -23.28
N ALA A 202 7.86 -3.31 -22.92
CA ALA A 202 7.99 -1.88 -22.64
C ALA A 202 8.88 -1.61 -21.43
N PHE A 203 8.73 -2.37 -20.34
CA PHE A 203 9.62 -2.28 -19.18
C PHE A 203 11.08 -2.51 -19.58
N GLY A 204 11.35 -3.59 -20.32
CA GLY A 204 12.70 -3.91 -20.79
C GLY A 204 13.27 -2.83 -21.71
N THR A 205 12.43 -2.19 -22.52
CA THR A 205 12.83 -1.06 -23.38
C THR A 205 13.19 0.18 -22.57
N VAL A 206 12.43 0.50 -21.53
CA VAL A 206 12.64 1.70 -20.70
C VAL A 206 13.83 1.53 -19.77
N PHE A 207 13.97 0.37 -19.11
CA PHE A 207 14.95 0.19 -18.04
C PHE A 207 16.16 -0.66 -18.43
N GLY A 208 16.12 -1.37 -19.56
CA GLY A 208 17.19 -2.28 -19.98
C GLY A 208 17.34 -3.53 -19.11
N GLU A 209 16.43 -3.76 -18.17
CA GLU A 209 16.41 -4.90 -17.25
C GLU A 209 15.04 -5.57 -17.21
N LYS A 210 14.95 -6.76 -16.58
CA LYS A 210 13.67 -7.43 -16.33
C LYS A 210 13.08 -6.91 -15.01
N PRO A 211 11.75 -6.76 -14.90
CA PRO A 211 11.13 -6.33 -13.66
C PRO A 211 11.28 -7.42 -12.59
N LEU A 212 11.58 -7.01 -11.36
CA LEU A 212 11.63 -7.92 -10.21
C LEU A 212 10.22 -8.30 -9.73
N GLY A 213 9.29 -7.35 -9.78
CA GLY A 213 7.91 -7.55 -9.36
C GLY A 213 6.90 -6.72 -10.15
N ALA A 214 5.64 -7.07 -9.97
CA ALA A 214 4.50 -6.39 -10.58
C ALA A 214 3.37 -6.25 -9.56
N VAL A 215 2.58 -5.19 -9.66
CA VAL A 215 1.45 -4.97 -8.75
C VAL A 215 0.20 -4.65 -9.53
N SER A 216 -0.88 -5.42 -9.31
CA SER A 216 -2.05 -5.32 -10.16
C SER A 216 -2.87 -4.04 -9.93
N PRO A 217 -3.41 -3.46 -11.02
CA PRO A 217 -4.42 -2.41 -10.96
C PRO A 217 -5.57 -2.77 -10.02
N ALA A 218 -5.93 -1.79 -9.20
CA ALA A 218 -7.06 -1.86 -8.29
C ALA A 218 -7.03 -2.98 -7.24
N TRP A 219 -5.86 -3.58 -6.99
CA TRP A 219 -5.71 -4.79 -6.16
C TRP A 219 -6.62 -5.93 -6.62
N ARG A 220 -6.61 -6.18 -7.93
CA ARG A 220 -7.38 -7.27 -8.53
C ARG A 220 -6.49 -8.24 -9.29
N CYS A 221 -6.64 -9.50 -8.96
CA CYS A 221 -6.11 -10.62 -9.72
C CYS A 221 -7.16 -11.73 -9.85
N ASN A 222 -6.91 -12.62 -10.81
CA ASN A 222 -7.54 -13.92 -10.90
C ASN A 222 -6.45 -14.99 -11.10
N ASP A 223 -6.83 -16.27 -11.14
CA ASP A 223 -5.90 -17.38 -11.37
C ASP A 223 -4.97 -17.15 -12.57
N THR A 224 -5.48 -16.53 -13.64
CA THR A 224 -4.68 -16.29 -14.84
C THR A 224 -3.63 -15.20 -14.61
N THR A 225 -3.96 -14.13 -13.87
CA THR A 225 -2.98 -13.13 -13.43
C THR A 225 -1.83 -13.80 -12.70
N LEU A 226 -2.15 -14.61 -11.68
CA LEU A 226 -1.18 -15.26 -10.81
C LEU A 226 -0.30 -16.26 -11.57
N GLU A 227 -0.91 -17.11 -12.41
CA GLU A 227 -0.18 -18.07 -13.24
C GLU A 227 0.72 -17.39 -14.29
N LEU A 228 0.35 -16.22 -14.81
CA LEU A 228 1.19 -15.48 -15.76
C LEU A 228 2.39 -14.83 -15.07
N GLN A 229 2.19 -14.21 -13.90
CA GLN A 229 3.29 -13.65 -13.10
C GLN A 229 4.32 -14.71 -12.71
N GLU A 230 3.86 -15.89 -12.31
CA GLU A 230 4.71 -17.07 -12.08
C GLU A 230 5.52 -17.44 -13.33
N ALA A 231 4.87 -17.50 -14.50
CA ALA A 231 5.53 -17.86 -15.75
C ALA A 231 6.58 -16.83 -16.20
N TYR A 232 6.44 -15.56 -15.83
CA TYR A 232 7.46 -14.52 -16.06
C TYR A 232 8.60 -14.55 -15.04
N GLY A 233 8.50 -15.39 -13.99
CA GLY A 233 9.53 -15.53 -12.97
C GLY A 233 9.67 -14.30 -12.07
N LEU A 234 8.56 -13.59 -11.82
CA LEU A 234 8.56 -12.46 -10.89
C LEU A 234 8.90 -12.94 -9.47
N ALA A 235 9.77 -12.21 -8.78
CA ALA A 235 10.22 -12.58 -7.45
C ALA A 235 9.17 -12.26 -6.37
N TYR A 236 8.32 -11.26 -6.63
CA TYR A 236 7.15 -10.93 -5.85
C TYR A 236 6.07 -10.27 -6.74
N ALA A 237 4.84 -10.21 -6.23
CA ALA A 237 3.78 -9.40 -6.78
C ALA A 237 2.92 -8.78 -5.68
N GLY A 238 2.12 -7.77 -6.00
CA GLY A 238 1.30 -7.05 -5.02
C GLY A 238 -0.12 -6.86 -5.53
N ASP A 239 -0.88 -7.94 -5.62
CA ASP A 239 -2.13 -7.94 -6.37
C ASP A 239 -3.38 -7.84 -5.51
N CYS A 240 -3.22 -7.80 -4.19
CA CYS A 240 -4.33 -7.89 -3.24
C CYS A 240 -4.16 -6.96 -2.05
N ARG A 241 -5.23 -6.86 -1.27
CA ARG A 241 -5.22 -6.38 0.11
C ARG A 241 -4.99 -7.55 1.06
N GLY A 242 -4.53 -7.24 2.26
CA GLY A 242 -4.15 -8.27 3.23
C GLY A 242 -3.43 -7.67 4.43
N LEU A 243 -2.77 -8.54 5.20
CA LEU A 243 -2.04 -8.19 6.42
C LEU A 243 -0.62 -8.76 6.41
N ALA A 244 -0.32 -9.80 5.63
CA ALA A 244 0.94 -10.53 5.66
C ALA A 244 1.33 -11.07 4.28
N PRO A 245 2.63 -11.27 4.01
CA PRO A 245 3.05 -11.92 2.77
C PRO A 245 2.53 -13.37 2.71
N PHE A 246 2.30 -13.89 1.50
CA PHE A 246 1.88 -15.28 1.30
C PHE A 246 2.22 -15.80 -0.10
N TYR A 247 2.24 -17.12 -0.27
CA TYR A 247 2.32 -17.76 -1.58
C TYR A 247 0.91 -18.13 -2.07
N PRO A 248 0.46 -17.65 -3.24
CA PRO A 248 -0.90 -17.88 -3.69
C PRO A 248 -1.10 -19.33 -4.12
N ILE A 249 -2.26 -19.89 -3.79
CA ILE A 249 -2.72 -21.20 -4.24
C ILE A 249 -3.66 -21.00 -5.43
N VAL A 250 -3.37 -21.66 -6.54
CA VAL A 250 -4.22 -21.70 -7.73
C VAL A 250 -4.52 -23.16 -8.07
N LYS A 251 -5.81 -23.52 -8.07
CA LYS A 251 -6.27 -24.89 -8.38
C LYS A 251 -5.54 -25.99 -7.58
N GLY A 252 -5.33 -25.74 -6.28
CA GLY A 252 -4.64 -26.65 -5.37
C GLY A 252 -3.10 -26.66 -5.50
N LYS A 253 -2.51 -25.83 -6.36
CA LYS A 253 -1.05 -25.68 -6.51
C LYS A 253 -0.57 -24.36 -5.90
N THR A 254 0.38 -24.43 -4.99
CA THR A 254 1.12 -23.26 -4.50
C THR A 254 2.06 -22.73 -5.58
N LEU A 255 1.99 -21.44 -5.86
CA LEU A 255 2.90 -20.74 -6.77
C LEU A 255 4.10 -20.15 -6.00
N GLY A 256 5.20 -19.88 -6.71
CA GLY A 256 6.46 -19.39 -6.15
C GLY A 256 6.62 -17.86 -6.13
N THR A 257 5.80 -17.11 -6.87
CA THR A 257 5.77 -15.64 -6.79
C THR A 257 5.10 -15.20 -5.48
N LEU A 258 5.88 -14.59 -4.58
CA LEU A 258 5.41 -14.12 -3.28
C LEU A 258 4.45 -12.94 -3.43
N GLN A 259 3.27 -13.01 -2.82
CA GLN A 259 2.36 -11.86 -2.74
C GLN A 259 2.74 -10.97 -1.54
N ILE A 260 2.95 -9.68 -1.81
CA ILE A 260 3.16 -8.60 -0.84
C ILE A 260 1.92 -7.70 -0.90
N PRO A 261 0.92 -7.92 -0.04
CA PRO A 261 -0.33 -7.18 -0.09
C PRO A 261 -0.17 -5.72 0.37
N THR A 262 -1.07 -4.85 -0.11
CA THR A 262 -1.25 -3.53 0.51
C THR A 262 -2.01 -3.69 1.82
N THR A 263 -1.36 -3.31 2.94
CA THR A 263 -1.86 -3.55 4.30
C THR A 263 -2.43 -2.31 4.96
N LEU A 264 -1.95 -1.13 4.60
CA LEU A 264 -2.44 0.13 5.13
C LEU A 264 -3.53 0.73 4.22
N PRO A 265 -4.49 1.48 4.79
CA PRO A 265 -5.44 2.25 3.98
C PRO A 265 -4.73 3.39 3.25
N THR A 266 -5.24 3.77 2.08
CA THR A 266 -4.72 4.89 1.28
C THR A 266 -5.35 6.22 1.70
N LEU A 267 -4.71 7.35 1.37
CA LEU A 267 -5.28 8.68 1.56
C LEU A 267 -6.67 8.82 0.89
N ASP A 268 -6.83 8.32 -0.34
CA ASP A 268 -8.10 8.45 -1.07
C ASP A 268 -9.22 7.56 -0.51
N GLU A 269 -8.89 6.43 0.12
CA GLU A 269 -9.84 5.59 0.85
C GLU A 269 -10.38 6.30 2.09
N LEU A 270 -9.50 6.97 2.84
CA LEU A 270 -9.85 7.62 4.11
C LEU A 270 -10.49 9.00 3.92
N LEU A 271 -9.98 9.82 2.99
CA LEU A 271 -10.60 11.12 2.65
C LEU A 271 -11.99 10.94 2.01
N GLY A 272 -12.27 9.77 1.44
CA GLY A 272 -13.59 9.41 0.93
C GLY A 272 -14.65 9.19 2.03
N LEU A 273 -14.24 9.10 3.30
CA LEU A 273 -15.13 8.94 4.46
C LEU A 273 -15.55 10.32 5.00
N ASP A 274 -16.85 10.53 5.18
CA ASP A 274 -17.45 11.84 5.46
C ASP A 274 -16.80 12.52 6.69
N GLY A 275 -16.34 13.78 6.52
CA GLY A 275 -15.93 14.69 7.59
C GLY A 275 -14.45 14.65 8.02
N ARG A 276 -13.60 13.85 7.38
CA ARG A 276 -12.17 13.75 7.74
C ARG A 276 -11.32 14.86 7.10
N THR A 277 -10.41 15.44 7.88
CA THR A 277 -9.40 16.38 7.37
C THR A 277 -8.12 15.64 6.95
N PRO A 278 -7.29 16.20 6.06
CA PRO A 278 -6.00 15.62 5.69
C PRO A 278 -5.11 15.25 6.89
N ASP A 279 -5.04 16.12 7.90
CA ASP A 279 -4.24 15.85 9.10
C ASP A 279 -4.77 14.68 9.93
N GLN A 280 -6.09 14.51 10.01
CA GLN A 280 -6.70 13.37 10.71
C GLN A 280 -6.36 12.07 10.00
N VAL A 281 -6.42 12.07 8.67
CA VAL A 281 -6.08 10.90 7.86
C VAL A 281 -4.61 10.53 8.02
N ASN A 282 -3.70 11.50 7.95
CA ASN A 282 -2.27 11.26 8.15
C ASN A 282 -1.99 10.64 9.53
N ARG A 283 -2.60 11.19 10.60
CA ARG A 283 -2.46 10.65 11.96
C ARG A 283 -2.92 9.21 12.06
N GLU A 284 -4.09 8.90 11.50
CA GLU A 284 -4.64 7.55 11.49
C GLU A 284 -3.69 6.56 10.81
N VAL A 285 -3.13 6.90 9.65
CA VAL A 285 -2.17 6.01 8.96
C VAL A 285 -0.89 5.84 9.78
N TRP A 286 -0.34 6.90 10.38
CA TRP A 286 0.84 6.80 11.24
C TRP A 286 0.62 5.88 12.45
N ASP A 287 -0.56 5.95 13.08
CA ASP A 287 -0.91 5.14 14.25
C ASP A 287 -1.10 3.65 13.89
N LEU A 288 -1.36 3.35 12.62
CA LEU A 288 -1.44 1.97 12.11
C LEU A 288 -0.07 1.36 11.79
N VAL A 289 1.01 2.16 11.69
CA VAL A 289 2.35 1.64 11.39
C VAL A 289 2.90 0.87 12.60
N ARG A 290 3.10 -0.43 12.40
CA ARG A 290 3.56 -1.38 13.42
C ARG A 290 4.99 -1.81 13.19
N GLU A 291 5.67 -2.20 14.26
CA GLU A 291 7.06 -2.66 14.23
C GLU A 291 7.17 -4.13 13.86
N ASP A 292 6.16 -4.92 14.22
CA ASP A 292 6.08 -6.37 14.09
C ASP A 292 5.22 -6.83 12.89
N ALA A 293 4.98 -5.95 11.92
CA ALA A 293 4.08 -6.22 10.80
C ALA A 293 4.58 -5.68 9.47
N LEU A 294 4.03 -6.27 8.40
CA LEU A 294 4.15 -5.76 7.04
C LEU A 294 3.31 -4.48 6.89
N ASN A 295 3.95 -3.31 6.85
CA ASN A 295 3.32 -2.02 6.53
C ASN A 295 3.55 -1.64 5.05
N VAL A 296 2.53 -1.75 4.22
CA VAL A 296 2.56 -1.32 2.81
C VAL A 296 1.49 -0.27 2.60
N TYR A 297 1.93 0.96 2.32
CA TYR A 297 1.08 2.10 2.00
C TYR A 297 1.14 2.37 0.50
N ALA A 298 0.00 2.28 -0.17
CA ALA A 298 -0.13 2.56 -1.59
C ALA A 298 -0.56 4.01 -1.83
N LEU A 299 0.03 4.66 -2.82
CA LEU A 299 -0.25 6.03 -3.25
C LEU A 299 -0.17 6.15 -4.77
N HIS A 300 -0.66 7.27 -5.31
CA HIS A 300 -0.71 7.49 -6.76
C HIS A 300 -0.03 8.80 -7.13
N THR A 301 0.72 8.79 -8.24
CA THR A 301 1.34 10.03 -8.78
C THR A 301 0.33 11.13 -9.08
N GLU A 302 -0.88 10.75 -9.50
CA GLU A 302 -1.96 11.63 -9.89
C GLU A 302 -2.58 12.36 -8.70
N VAL A 303 -2.48 11.78 -7.51
CA VAL A 303 -3.13 12.27 -6.29
C VAL A 303 -2.08 12.90 -5.38
N GLU A 304 -1.15 12.12 -4.85
CA GLU A 304 -0.10 12.58 -3.95
C GLU A 304 1.01 13.35 -4.67
N GLY A 305 1.22 13.13 -5.96
CA GLY A 305 2.09 13.98 -6.79
C GLY A 305 1.36 15.21 -7.36
N GLY A 306 0.05 15.31 -7.14
CA GLY A 306 -0.82 16.36 -7.68
C GLY A 306 -1.58 17.09 -6.57
N ALA A 307 -2.91 16.95 -6.55
CA ALA A 307 -3.80 17.74 -5.70
C ALA A 307 -3.56 17.57 -4.18
N LEU A 308 -2.99 16.45 -3.74
CA LEU A 308 -2.72 16.16 -2.32
C LEU A 308 -1.23 16.25 -1.95
N PHE A 309 -0.40 16.91 -2.77
CA PHE A 309 1.05 16.93 -2.52
C PHE A 309 1.42 17.53 -1.15
N GLU A 310 0.72 18.57 -0.65
CA GLU A 310 0.99 19.14 0.67
C GLU A 310 0.63 18.17 1.80
N THR A 311 -0.47 17.43 1.63
CA THR A 311 -0.87 16.39 2.58
C THR A 311 0.16 15.26 2.62
N PHE A 312 0.68 14.87 1.46
CA PHE A 312 1.70 13.84 1.36
C PHE A 312 3.07 14.30 1.89
N ASP A 313 3.44 15.56 1.67
CA ASP A 313 4.65 16.17 2.26
C ASP A 313 4.58 16.12 3.80
N ALA A 314 3.43 16.49 4.39
CA ALA A 314 3.19 16.35 5.81
C ALA A 314 3.22 14.87 6.26
N PHE A 315 2.66 13.95 5.47
CA PHE A 315 2.67 12.51 5.74
C PHE A 315 4.10 11.97 5.89
N LEU A 316 4.97 12.26 4.92
CA LEU A 316 6.39 11.87 4.96
C LEU A 316 7.12 12.54 6.14
N GLY A 317 6.77 13.78 6.48
CA GLY A 317 7.30 14.49 7.64
C GLY A 317 7.01 13.75 8.94
N GLY A 318 5.74 13.41 9.16
CA GLY A 318 5.31 12.72 10.37
C GLY A 318 5.82 11.29 10.50
N LEU A 319 6.05 10.58 9.39
CA LEU A 319 6.75 9.29 9.39
C LEU A 319 8.20 9.44 9.88
N ARG A 320 8.93 10.41 9.33
CA ARG A 320 10.32 10.69 9.73
C ARG A 320 10.44 11.10 11.19
N GLU A 321 9.55 11.97 11.68
CA GLU A 321 9.50 12.39 13.09
C GLU A 321 9.24 11.21 14.04
N ARG A 322 8.52 10.18 13.58
CA ARG A 322 8.26 8.94 14.32
C ARG A 322 9.36 7.90 14.18
N GLY A 323 10.45 8.21 13.48
CA GLY A 323 11.56 7.28 13.23
C GLY A 323 11.20 6.11 12.31
N VAL A 324 10.15 6.24 11.49
CA VAL A 324 9.75 5.18 10.56
C VAL A 324 10.68 5.18 9.35
N GLN A 325 11.28 4.03 9.06
CA GLN A 325 12.15 3.85 7.89
C GLN A 325 11.36 3.45 6.65
N ALA A 326 11.69 4.06 5.51
CA ALA A 326 11.10 3.68 4.23
C ALA A 326 11.94 2.58 3.55
N ARG A 327 11.30 1.45 3.21
CA ARG A 327 11.92 0.31 2.53
C ARG A 327 11.13 -0.05 1.27
N THR A 328 11.84 -0.37 0.20
CA THR A 328 11.22 -0.88 -1.04
C THR A 328 10.71 -2.31 -0.85
N HIS A 329 9.89 -2.83 -1.76
CA HIS A 329 9.44 -4.23 -1.70
C HIS A 329 10.63 -5.17 -1.86
N ALA A 330 11.56 -4.87 -2.79
CA ALA A 330 12.83 -5.59 -2.92
C ALA A 330 13.63 -5.64 -1.62
N ASP A 331 13.72 -4.53 -0.87
CA ASP A 331 14.46 -4.50 0.40
C ASP A 331 13.86 -5.47 1.42
N TRP A 332 12.53 -5.67 1.40
CA TRP A 332 11.81 -6.58 2.31
C TRP A 332 11.92 -8.05 1.89
N LEU A 333 12.13 -8.32 0.61
CA LEU A 333 12.02 -9.65 0.04
C LEU A 333 12.87 -10.73 0.75
N PRO A 334 14.13 -10.49 1.15
CA PRO A 334 14.93 -11.50 1.86
C PRO A 334 14.32 -11.88 3.22
N GLU A 335 13.88 -10.90 4.01
CA GLU A 335 13.28 -11.10 5.33
C GLU A 335 11.91 -11.79 5.21
N LEU A 336 11.07 -11.33 4.27
CA LEU A 336 9.76 -11.93 4.05
C LEU A 336 9.89 -13.39 3.62
N LYS A 337 10.85 -13.74 2.74
CA LYS A 337 11.08 -15.13 2.34
C LYS A 337 11.64 -15.98 3.47
N ALA A 338 12.56 -15.43 4.27
CA ALA A 338 13.14 -16.13 5.42
C ALA A 338 12.10 -16.42 6.51
N ALA A 339 11.05 -15.60 6.63
CA ALA A 339 9.92 -15.82 7.52
C ALA A 339 9.00 -16.99 7.11
N ASN A 340 9.30 -17.67 6.00
CA ASN A 340 8.54 -18.79 5.43
C ASN A 340 7.03 -18.52 5.35
N PRO A 341 6.59 -17.58 4.49
CA PRO A 341 5.20 -17.16 4.38
C PRO A 341 4.27 -18.35 4.08
N PRO A 342 3.04 -18.35 4.61
CA PRO A 342 2.09 -19.43 4.37
C PRO A 342 1.64 -19.47 2.91
N ALA A 343 1.15 -20.62 2.46
CA ALA A 343 0.39 -20.73 1.23
C ALA A 343 -1.10 -20.41 1.52
N LYS A 344 -1.71 -19.54 0.72
CA LYS A 344 -3.11 -19.10 0.90
C LYS A 344 -3.84 -18.99 -0.42
N GLU A 345 -5.14 -19.23 -0.42
CA GLU A 345 -6.01 -18.87 -1.55
C GLU A 345 -6.25 -17.36 -1.57
N VAL A 346 -6.67 -16.86 -2.73
CA VAL A 346 -7.04 -15.45 -2.91
C VAL A 346 -8.55 -15.36 -3.05
N SER A 347 -9.19 -14.66 -2.12
CA SER A 347 -10.63 -14.44 -2.11
C SER A 347 -11.00 -13.04 -2.63
N ARG A 348 -12.29 -12.82 -2.95
CA ARG A 348 -12.82 -11.50 -3.31
C ARG A 348 -13.52 -10.90 -2.11
N ARG A 349 -13.24 -9.64 -1.79
CA ARG A 349 -13.91 -8.90 -0.71
C ARG A 349 -14.28 -7.48 -1.14
N GLU A 350 -15.32 -6.93 -0.55
CA GLU A 350 -15.59 -5.49 -0.58
C GLU A 350 -14.97 -4.85 0.67
N ILE A 351 -14.41 -3.64 0.53
CA ILE A 351 -13.79 -2.91 1.64
C ILE A 351 -14.42 -1.53 1.79
N PRO A 352 -14.52 -0.99 3.03
CA PRO A 352 -15.04 0.35 3.27
C PRO A 352 -14.27 1.42 2.48
N GLY A 353 -14.97 2.45 2.01
CA GLY A 353 -14.35 3.57 1.28
C GLY A 353 -14.05 3.29 -0.21
N ARG A 354 -14.21 2.04 -0.67
CA ARG A 354 -13.92 1.64 -2.06
C ARG A 354 -15.13 1.05 -2.77
N ALA A 355 -15.28 1.37 -4.06
CA ALA A 355 -16.33 0.80 -4.90
C ALA A 355 -15.86 -0.50 -5.57
N GLY A 356 -16.66 -1.56 -5.42
CA GLY A 356 -16.40 -2.88 -6.00
C GLY A 356 -15.43 -3.72 -5.19
N TRP A 357 -15.18 -4.94 -5.66
CA TRP A 357 -14.36 -5.91 -4.96
C TRP A 357 -12.86 -5.68 -5.15
N VAL A 358 -12.07 -6.21 -4.23
CA VAL A 358 -10.62 -6.37 -4.28
C VAL A 358 -10.27 -7.84 -4.02
N SER A 359 -9.11 -8.27 -4.51
CA SER A 359 -8.49 -9.53 -4.11
C SER A 359 -7.99 -9.40 -2.66
N TRP A 360 -8.12 -10.46 -1.87
CA TRP A 360 -7.77 -10.48 -0.45
C TRP A 360 -7.08 -11.80 -0.07
N GLU A 361 -6.05 -11.73 0.78
CA GLU A 361 -5.39 -12.94 1.33
C GLU A 361 -6.36 -13.73 2.24
N GLU A 362 -6.62 -15.00 1.93
CA GLU A 362 -7.52 -15.81 2.77
C GLU A 362 -6.86 -16.34 4.05
#